data_AF-A0AAV4J0R5-F1
#
_entry.id   AF-A0AAV4J0R5-F1
#
_cell.length_a   1.000
_cell.length_b   1.000
_cell.length_c   1.000
_cell.angle_alpha   90.00
_cell.angle_beta   90.00
_cell.angle_gamma   90.00
#
_symmetry.space_group_name_H-M   'P 1'
#
loop_
_entity.id
_entity.type
_entity.pdbx_description
1 polymer ?
#
loop_
_entity_poly.entity_id
_entity_poly.type
_entity_poly.pdbx_seq_one_letter_code
_entity_poly.pdbx_strand_id
1 'polypeptide(L)'
;MLAVVYGIEKFHMYLYDSPDFTVTTYHKPLLGIIRSMKPCSPRIERWRLRLMPYQFKLIYRPGKDEANPADYLSRHPPAKPTRDNEGERYIRYIANTSVPNALSLDEVRKATSLDEQLKDVMSAIMTGRWNDKSVSSL
;
A
#
# COMPACT_ATOMS: atom_id res chain seq x y z
N MET A 1 18.36 3.54 -14.41
CA MET A 1 18.07 3.53 -12.95
C MET A 1 16.58 3.48 -12.66
N LEU A 2 15.76 4.37 -13.24
CA LEU A 2 14.31 4.38 -13.00
C LEU A 2 13.64 3.02 -13.24
N ALA A 3 13.94 2.36 -14.37
CA ALA A 3 13.40 1.05 -14.69
C ALA A 3 13.73 -0.03 -13.64
N VAL A 4 14.90 0.06 -12.99
CA VAL A 4 15.29 -0.88 -11.91
C VAL A 4 14.45 -0.63 -10.66
N VAL A 5 14.30 0.64 -10.26
CA VAL A 5 13.46 1.03 -9.11
C VAL A 5 12.01 0.57 -9.34
N TYR A 6 11.45 0.91 -10.50
CA TYR A 6 10.09 0.52 -10.85
C TYR A 6 9.90 -1.00 -10.88
N GLY A 7 10.85 -1.75 -11.46
CA GLY A 7 10.78 -3.20 -11.50
C GLY A 7 10.77 -3.82 -10.11
N ILE A 8 11.70 -3.42 -9.24
CA ILE A 8 11.79 -3.94 -7.87
C ILE A 8 10.51 -3.63 -7.08
N GLU A 9 10.00 -2.40 -7.15
CA GLU A 9 8.79 -2.02 -6.43
C GLU A 9 7.53 -2.69 -6.98
N LYS A 10 7.44 -2.88 -8.30
CA LYS A 10 6.32 -3.59 -8.92
C LYS A 10 6.23 -5.04 -8.43
N PHE A 11 7.38 -5.68 -8.25
CA PHE A 11 7.48 -7.05 -7.74
C PHE A 11 7.75 -7.08 -6.23
N HIS A 12 7.45 -6.01 -5.50
CA HIS A 12 7.70 -5.91 -4.06
C HIS A 12 7.19 -7.14 -3.29
N MET A 13 5.96 -7.59 -3.55
CA MET A 13 5.37 -8.76 -2.89
C MET A 13 6.19 -10.05 -3.05
N TYR A 14 6.99 -10.18 -4.11
CA TYR A 14 7.82 -11.35 -4.38
C TYR A 14 9.27 -11.18 -3.96
N LEU A 15 9.76 -9.93 -3.97
CA LEU A 15 11.17 -9.61 -3.74
C LEU A 15 11.43 -9.14 -2.31
N TYR A 16 10.40 -8.73 -1.58
CA TYR A 16 10.52 -8.34 -0.19
C TYR A 16 10.96 -9.54 0.66
N ASP A 17 12.00 -9.34 1.45
CA ASP A 17 12.64 -10.38 2.28
C ASP A 17 13.25 -11.56 1.51
N SER A 18 13.39 -11.47 0.18
CA SER A 18 14.15 -12.45 -0.59
C SER A 18 15.64 -12.36 -0.23
N PRO A 19 16.30 -13.47 0.14
CA PRO A 19 17.68 -13.46 0.65
C PRO A 19 18.70 -12.94 -0.37
N ASP A 20 18.57 -13.33 -1.63
CA ASP A 20 19.27 -12.68 -2.72
C ASP A 20 18.55 -12.84 -4.06
N PHE A 21 18.44 -11.75 -4.81
CA PHE A 21 18.00 -11.79 -6.21
C PHE A 21 18.91 -10.96 -7.10
N THR A 22 18.88 -11.26 -8.40
CA THR A 22 19.77 -10.63 -9.37
C THR A 22 18.99 -9.71 -10.30
N VAL A 23 19.43 -8.46 -10.41
CA VAL A 23 18.93 -7.50 -11.39
C VAL A 23 19.93 -7.41 -12.54
N THR A 24 19.51 -7.76 -13.74
CA THR A 24 20.32 -7.61 -14.95
C THR A 24 20.01 -6.27 -15.61
N THR A 25 21.04 -5.49 -15.94
CA THR A 25 20.91 -4.21 -16.65
C THR A 25 21.82 -4.15 -17.87
N TYR A 26 21.37 -3.46 -18.91
CA TYR A 26 22.18 -3.18 -20.10
C TYR A 26 22.91 -1.82 -19.99
N HIS A 27 22.85 -1.16 -18.83
CA HIS A 27 23.43 0.16 -18.62
C HIS A 27 24.68 0.09 -17.72
N LYS A 28 25.86 -0.07 -18.32
CA LYS A 28 27.14 -0.26 -17.61
C LYS A 28 27.44 0.80 -16.53
N PRO A 29 27.21 2.11 -16.74
CA PRO A 29 27.43 3.12 -15.68
C PRO A 29 26.61 2.90 -14.41
N LEU A 30 25.48 2.18 -14.49
CA LEU A 30 24.60 1.97 -13.35
C LEU A 30 25.25 1.08 -12.28
N LEU A 31 26.13 0.16 -12.68
CA LEU A 31 26.97 -0.62 -11.77
C LEU A 31 27.77 0.29 -10.84
N GLY A 32 28.43 1.30 -11.41
CA GLY A 32 29.25 2.24 -10.65
C GLY A 32 28.41 3.09 -9.71
N ILE A 33 27.26 3.59 -10.19
CA ILE A 33 26.38 4.46 -9.40
C ILE A 33 25.77 3.75 -8.19
N ILE A 34 25.37 2.49 -8.34
CA ILE A 34 24.76 1.73 -7.23
C ILE A 34 25.82 1.21 -6.24
N ARG A 35 26.99 0.78 -6.73
CA ARG A 35 28.07 0.28 -5.85
C ARG A 35 28.86 1.38 -5.16
N SER A 36 28.89 2.58 -5.72
CA SER A 36 29.62 3.72 -5.17
C SER A 36 28.84 4.38 -4.03
N MET A 37 29.51 4.62 -2.91
CA MET A 37 28.99 5.45 -1.80
C MET A 37 29.22 6.96 -2.02
N LYS A 38 29.76 7.35 -3.18
CA LYS A 38 30.01 8.78 -3.47
C LYS A 38 28.68 9.54 -3.59
N PRO A 39 28.65 10.80 -3.10
CA PRO A 39 27.48 11.67 -3.26
C PRO A 39 27.12 11.77 -4.74
N CYS A 40 25.84 11.63 -5.04
CA CYS A 40 25.31 11.69 -6.40
C CYS A 40 24.25 12.79 -6.47
N SER A 41 23.69 13.02 -7.67
CA SER A 41 22.59 13.99 -7.77
C SER A 41 21.42 13.57 -6.85
N PRO A 42 20.69 14.52 -6.24
CA PRO A 42 19.60 14.22 -5.29
C PRO A 42 18.56 13.22 -5.82
N ARG A 43 18.36 13.18 -7.14
CA ARG A 43 17.48 12.23 -7.82
C ARG A 43 17.96 10.77 -7.67
N ILE A 44 19.26 10.54 -7.84
CA ILE A 44 19.89 9.21 -7.72
C ILE A 44 19.89 8.77 -6.25
N GLU A 45 20.11 9.69 -5.32
CA GLU A 45 20.12 9.37 -3.89
C GLU A 45 18.73 8.93 -3.41
N ARG A 46 17.67 9.62 -3.84
CA ARG A 46 16.29 9.17 -3.59
C ARG A 46 16.04 7.76 -4.10
N TRP A 47 16.56 7.42 -5.28
CA TRP A 47 16.44 6.07 -5.82
C TRP A 47 17.23 5.03 -5.02
N ARG A 48 18.42 5.37 -4.51
CA ARG A 48 19.15 4.47 -3.60
C ARG A 48 18.38 4.22 -2.31
N LEU A 49 17.80 5.27 -1.70
CA LEU A 49 17.01 5.13 -0.48
C LEU A 49 15.82 4.19 -0.66
N ARG A 50 15.11 4.29 -1.79
CA ARG A 50 13.99 3.38 -2.11
C ARG A 50 14.44 1.93 -2.32
N LEU A 51 15.67 1.72 -2.77
CA LEU A 51 16.24 0.40 -3.01
C LEU A 51 16.92 -0.21 -1.79
N MET A 52 17.18 0.57 -0.74
CA MET A 52 17.84 0.14 0.49
C MET A 52 17.15 -1.03 1.22
N PRO A 53 15.81 -1.18 1.19
CA PRO A 53 15.15 -2.33 1.83
C PRO A 53 15.36 -3.67 1.11
N TYR A 54 15.95 -3.69 -0.09
CA TYR A 54 16.04 -4.89 -0.92
C TYR A 54 17.48 -5.41 -1.01
N GLN A 55 17.67 -6.72 -0.83
CA GLN A 55 18.97 -7.39 -1.00
C GLN A 55 19.10 -7.93 -2.43
N PHE A 56 19.87 -7.23 -3.28
CA PHE A 56 20.04 -7.64 -4.69
C PHE A 56 21.44 -7.43 -5.25
N LYS A 57 21.78 -8.25 -6.24
CA LYS A 57 23.02 -8.15 -7.04
C LYS A 57 22.70 -7.48 -8.38
N LEU A 58 23.32 -6.34 -8.66
CA LEU A 58 23.23 -5.69 -9.98
C LEU A 58 24.34 -6.20 -10.90
N ILE A 59 23.95 -6.79 -12.05
CA ILE A 59 24.85 -7.33 -13.07
C ILE A 59 24.62 -6.60 -14.40
N TYR A 60 25.72 -6.26 -15.10
CA TYR A 60 25.65 -5.76 -16.46
C TYR A 60 25.70 -6.91 -17.45
N ARG A 61 24.76 -6.92 -18.40
CA ARG A 61 24.83 -7.77 -19.58
C ARG A 61 25.06 -6.88 -20.80
N PRO A 62 26.15 -7.06 -21.57
CA PRO A 62 26.32 -6.35 -22.83
C PRO A 62 25.21 -6.75 -23.79
N GLY A 63 24.54 -5.76 -24.39
CA GLY A 63 23.53 -6.01 -25.42
C GLY A 63 24.24 -6.33 -26.72
N LYS A 64 24.51 -7.61 -26.98
CA LYS A 64 25.07 -8.04 -28.26
C LYS A 64 24.12 -8.85 -29.14
N ASP A 65 22.91 -9.15 -28.67
CA ASP A 65 21.99 -9.96 -29.45
C ASP A 65 20.63 -9.27 -29.55
N GLU A 66 20.03 -9.37 -30.73
CA GLU A 66 18.69 -8.94 -31.13
C GLU A 66 17.57 -9.47 -30.20
N ALA A 67 17.92 -10.30 -29.21
CA ALA A 67 17.08 -10.87 -28.17
C ALA A 67 17.20 -10.15 -26.80
N ASN A 68 17.20 -8.81 -26.76
CA ASN A 68 17.04 -8.08 -25.50
C ASN A 68 15.57 -7.85 -25.18
N PRO A 69 14.92 -8.68 -24.33
CA PRO A 69 13.51 -8.52 -24.02
C PRO A 69 13.21 -7.19 -23.32
N ALA A 70 14.16 -6.66 -22.55
CA ALA A 70 13.95 -5.40 -21.82
C ALA A 70 13.97 -4.19 -22.76
N ASP A 71 14.86 -4.16 -23.75
CA ASP A 71 14.88 -3.07 -24.76
C ASP A 71 13.64 -3.16 -25.66
N TYR A 72 13.30 -4.37 -26.13
CA TYR A 72 12.10 -4.59 -26.93
C TYR A 72 10.82 -4.12 -26.21
N LEU A 73 10.59 -4.58 -24.97
CA LEU A 73 9.42 -4.20 -24.17
C LEU A 73 9.40 -2.70 -23.83
N SER A 74 10.57 -2.06 -23.71
CA SER A 74 10.64 -0.61 -23.47
C SER A 74 10.29 0.22 -24.71
N ARG A 75 10.52 -0.31 -25.91
CA ARG A 75 10.22 0.32 -27.21
C ARG A 75 8.82 0.00 -27.72
N HIS A 76 8.25 -1.13 -27.30
CA HIS A 76 6.93 -1.60 -27.67
C HIS A 76 6.06 -1.72 -26.42
N PRO A 77 5.66 -0.59 -25.81
CA PRO A 77 4.72 -0.64 -24.70
C PRO A 77 3.42 -1.29 -25.17
N PRO A 78 2.83 -2.21 -24.39
CA PRO A 78 1.54 -2.77 -24.74
C PRO A 78 0.51 -1.64 -24.86
N ALA A 79 -0.45 -1.80 -25.77
CA ALA A 79 -1.61 -0.92 -25.82
C ALA A 79 -2.18 -0.80 -24.39
N LYS A 80 -2.46 0.43 -23.96
CA LYS A 80 -3.07 0.63 -22.64
C LYS A 80 -4.29 -0.30 -22.58
N PRO A 81 -4.38 -1.21 -21.61
CA PRO A 81 -5.61 -1.95 -21.46
C PRO A 81 -6.72 -0.90 -21.33
N THR A 82 -7.78 -1.04 -22.13
CA THR A 82 -9.05 -0.38 -21.87
C THR A 82 -9.41 -0.83 -20.46
N ARG A 83 -9.12 0.03 -19.46
CA ARG A 83 -9.26 -0.31 -18.05
C ARG A 83 -10.74 -0.31 -17.71
N ASP A 84 -11.42 -1.36 -18.13
CA ASP A 84 -12.59 -1.86 -17.44
C ASP A 84 -12.17 -3.15 -16.72
N ASN A 85 -11.26 -2.99 -15.75
CA ASN A 85 -10.89 -4.08 -14.87
C ASN A 85 -12.08 -4.28 -13.93
N GLU A 86 -12.96 -5.24 -14.24
CA GLU A 86 -14.13 -5.57 -13.42
C GLU A 86 -13.75 -5.78 -11.94
N GLY A 87 -12.57 -6.36 -11.70
CA GLY A 87 -11.99 -6.51 -10.36
C GLY A 87 -11.70 -5.17 -9.66
N GLU A 88 -11.17 -4.17 -10.37
CA GLU A 88 -10.97 -2.82 -9.80
C GLU A 88 -12.30 -2.12 -9.53
N ARG A 89 -13.31 -2.32 -10.38
CA ARG A 89 -14.68 -1.83 -10.13
C ARG A 89 -15.28 -2.48 -8.89
N TYR A 90 -15.12 -3.78 -8.72
CA TYR A 90 -15.61 -4.52 -7.58
C TYR A 90 -14.91 -4.11 -6.28
N ILE A 91 -13.57 -3.96 -6.30
CA ILE A 91 -12.80 -3.45 -5.16
C ILE A 91 -13.26 -2.03 -4.80
N ARG A 92 -13.45 -1.15 -5.80
CA ARG A 92 -13.97 0.21 -5.58
C ARG A 92 -15.40 0.20 -5.03
N TYR A 93 -16.24 -0.71 -5.51
CA TYR A 93 -17.60 -0.87 -5.02
C TYR A 93 -17.61 -1.27 -3.55
N ILE A 94 -16.87 -2.32 -3.17
CA ILE A 94 -16.71 -2.71 -1.76
C ILE A 94 -16.16 -1.53 -0.95
N ALA A 95 -15.07 -0.91 -1.40
CA ALA A 95 -14.46 0.20 -0.67
C ALA A 95 -15.45 1.35 -0.42
N ASN A 96 -16.31 1.68 -1.39
CA ASN A 96 -17.31 2.74 -1.27
C ASN A 96 -18.54 2.34 -0.44
N THR A 97 -18.99 1.09 -0.56
CA THR A 97 -20.21 0.59 0.12
C THR A 97 -19.92 0.08 1.53
N SER A 98 -18.68 -0.30 1.81
CA SER A 98 -18.22 -0.74 3.13
C SER A 98 -17.68 0.39 4.00
N VAL A 99 -17.64 1.63 3.51
CA VAL A 99 -17.55 2.79 4.42
C VAL A 99 -18.88 2.82 5.17
N PRO A 100 -18.91 2.59 6.50
CA PRO A 100 -20.14 2.81 7.23
C PRO A 100 -20.54 4.26 7.01
N ASN A 101 -21.79 4.49 6.58
CA ASN A 101 -22.35 5.83 6.60
C ASN A 101 -22.08 6.40 7.99
N ALA A 102 -21.50 7.61 8.05
CA ALA A 102 -21.16 8.23 9.31
C ALA A 102 -22.41 8.20 10.21
N LEU A 103 -22.31 7.45 11.31
CA LEU A 103 -23.43 7.28 12.22
C LEU A 103 -23.73 8.66 12.82
N SER A 104 -24.94 9.17 12.58
CA SER A 104 -25.29 10.49 13.09
C SER A 104 -25.45 10.44 14.60
N LEU A 105 -25.12 11.54 15.28
CA LEU A 105 -25.34 11.65 16.72
C LEU A 105 -26.81 11.41 17.11
N ASP A 106 -27.76 11.76 16.23
CA ASP A 106 -29.18 11.52 16.45
C ASP A 106 -29.56 10.04 16.39
N GLU A 107 -28.95 9.27 15.48
CA GLU A 107 -29.13 7.81 15.41
C GLU A 107 -28.55 7.12 16.63
N VAL A 108 -27.35 7.53 17.06
CA VAL A 108 -26.74 7.06 18.32
C VAL A 108 -27.67 7.37 19.48
N ARG A 109 -28.16 8.62 19.60
CA ARG A 109 -29.02 9.05 20.70
C ARG A 109 -30.32 8.26 20.76
N LYS A 110 -30.96 8.01 19.61
CA LYS A 110 -32.18 7.20 19.52
C LYS A 110 -31.92 5.75 19.91
N ALA A 111 -30.87 5.13 19.39
CA ALA A 111 -30.51 3.75 19.73
C ALA A 111 -30.18 3.60 21.22
N THR A 112 -29.35 4.49 21.78
CA THR A 112 -29.03 4.54 23.21
C THR A 112 -30.27 4.75 24.07
N SER A 113 -31.25 5.54 23.60
CA SER A 113 -32.51 5.76 24.31
C SER A 113 -33.49 4.59 24.26
N LEU A 114 -33.26 3.59 23.42
CA LEU A 114 -34.07 2.38 23.35
C LEU A 114 -33.46 1.25 24.20
N ASP A 115 -32.13 1.20 24.28
CA ASP A 115 -31.38 0.22 25.05
C ASP A 115 -31.60 0.37 26.57
N GLU A 116 -32.04 -0.72 27.23
CA GLU A 116 -32.34 -0.73 28.66
C GLU A 116 -31.09 -0.54 29.53
N GLN A 117 -29.96 -1.14 29.16
CA GLN A 117 -28.71 -1.04 29.94
C GLN A 117 -28.13 0.37 29.83
N LEU A 118 -28.18 0.98 28.64
CA LEU A 118 -27.64 2.33 28.43
C LEU A 118 -28.53 3.41 29.05
N LYS A 119 -29.85 3.18 29.22
CA LYS A 119 -30.72 4.07 30.01
C LYS A 119 -30.29 4.13 31.47
N ASP A 120 -29.97 2.98 32.07
CA ASP A 120 -29.49 2.92 33.45
C ASP A 120 -28.16 3.66 33.60
N VAL A 121 -27.26 3.48 32.65
CA VAL A 121 -25.98 4.22 32.60
C VAL A 121 -26.21 5.72 32.43
N MET A 122 -27.11 6.16 31.54
CA MET A 122 -27.45 7.57 31.37
C MET A 122 -28.02 8.18 32.65
N SER A 123 -28.91 7.44 33.34
CA SER A 123 -29.48 7.86 34.63
C SER A 123 -28.41 7.95 35.71
N ALA A 124 -27.53 6.96 35.82
CA ALA A 124 -26.44 6.93 36.77
C ALA A 124 -25.45 8.09 36.56
N ILE A 125 -25.14 8.44 35.31
CA ILE A 125 -24.29 9.59 34.96
C ILE A 125 -24.96 10.91 35.35
N MET A 126 -26.25 11.08 35.04
CA MET A 126 -26.99 12.32 35.33
C MET A 126 -27.27 12.53 36.83
N THR A 127 -27.45 11.44 37.58
CA THR A 127 -27.79 11.48 39.02
C THR A 127 -26.58 11.27 39.93
N GLY A 128 -25.44 10.83 39.38
CA GLY A 128 -24.22 10.48 40.12
C GLY A 128 -24.31 9.17 40.91
N ARG A 129 -25.39 8.39 40.77
CA ARG A 129 -25.64 7.17 41.57
C ARG A 129 -25.47 5.91 40.73
N TRP A 130 -24.37 5.21 40.95
CA TRP A 130 -23.96 4.05 40.15
C TRP A 130 -24.40 2.69 40.71
N ASN A 131 -24.91 2.65 41.94
CA ASN A 131 -25.18 1.41 42.68
C ASN A 131 -26.66 1.14 42.95
N ASP A 132 -27.59 1.96 42.45
CA ASP A 132 -29.03 1.76 42.64
C ASP A 132 -29.58 0.74 41.62
N LYS A 133 -29.70 -0.53 42.01
CA LYS A 133 -30.34 -1.59 41.21
C LYS A 133 -31.87 -1.62 41.34
N SER A 134 -32.51 -0.48 41.58
CA SER A 134 -33.95 -0.42 41.90
C SER A 134 -34.88 -0.24 40.69
N VAL A 135 -34.38 -0.35 39.46
CA VAL A 135 -35.19 -0.24 38.24
C VAL A 135 -35.05 -1.50 37.39
N SER A 136 -35.44 -2.64 37.95
CA SER A 136 -35.62 -3.89 37.18
C SER A 136 -36.75 -4.72 37.80
N SER A 137 -37.93 -4.14 37.91
CA SER A 137 -39.20 -4.87 38.01
C SER A 137 -40.38 -3.90 37.96
N LEU A 138 -40.87 -3.61 36.76
CA LEU A 138 -42.29 -3.43 36.44
C LEU A 138 -42.46 -3.60 34.93
#